data_AF-A0A956CM64-F1
#
_entry.id   AF-A0A956CM64-F1
#
_cell.length_a   1.000
_cell.length_b   1.000
_cell.length_c   1.000
_cell.angle_alpha   90.00
_cell.angle_beta   90.00
_cell.angle_gamma   90.00
#
_symmetry.space_group_name_H-M   'P 1'
#
loop_
_entity.id
_entity.type
_entity.pdbx_description
1 polymer ?
#
loop_
_entity_poly.entity_id
_entity_poly.type
_entity_poly.pdbx_seq_one_letter_code
_entity_poly.pdbx_strand_id
1 'polypeptide(L)'
;MRDPMERETAVKDGPLGRNGLIARKRPTLTWKDAGGAHSLVVETLARIGSAGACVIHVDDPTASRLHAEVELLDDGLWIRDLGSKNGTFVQDVLIDRARIPDGAAVRVGSTTLTVAYEKVPMPVDLWPEDHFHELIGGSPAMRELYMLVSKFAPLPDTVLIQGETGTGKELVANAIHQASPRAAGPMIVVDCGSATDELLESELFGHVRGAFTGADRPRAGSVEAAAGGTLFLDEIG
;
A
#
# COMPACT_ATOMS: atom_id res chain seq x y z
N MET A 1 29.29 -27.39 -33.19
CA MET A 1 28.89 -25.98 -32.99
C MET A 1 27.40 -26.00 -32.67
N ARG A 2 27.06 -26.08 -31.37
CA ARG A 2 25.69 -26.17 -30.86
C ARG A 2 25.44 -24.94 -29.99
N ASP A 3 24.28 -24.33 -30.24
CA ASP A 3 23.73 -23.13 -29.63
C ASP A 3 23.37 -23.36 -28.14
N PRO A 4 23.77 -22.51 -27.18
CA PRO A 4 23.31 -22.65 -25.82
C PRO A 4 22.00 -21.87 -25.59
N MET A 5 20.94 -22.66 -25.42
CA MET A 5 19.64 -22.30 -24.84
C MET A 5 19.71 -21.21 -23.77
N GLU A 6 19.11 -20.05 -24.06
CA GLU A 6 18.60 -19.13 -23.05
C GLU A 6 17.53 -19.86 -22.22
N ARG A 7 17.81 -20.04 -20.92
CA ARG A 7 16.82 -20.46 -19.94
C ARG A 7 16.11 -19.21 -19.43
N GLU A 8 14.89 -19.03 -19.91
CA GLU A 8 13.93 -18.05 -19.44
C GLU A 8 13.55 -18.38 -17.98
N THR A 9 14.15 -17.67 -17.03
CA THR A 9 13.79 -17.76 -15.61
C THR A 9 12.54 -16.93 -15.40
N ALA A 10 11.40 -17.59 -15.24
CA ALA A 10 10.14 -16.98 -14.85
C ALA A 10 10.28 -16.27 -13.49
N VAL A 11 10.41 -14.93 -13.52
CA VAL A 11 10.31 -14.08 -12.33
C VAL A 11 8.83 -13.87 -12.05
N LYS A 12 8.38 -14.35 -10.89
CA LYS A 12 7.01 -14.18 -10.41
C LYS A 12 6.68 -12.70 -10.25
N ASP A 13 5.50 -12.30 -10.72
CA ASP A 13 4.93 -10.97 -10.57
C ASP A 13 4.78 -10.60 -9.09
N GLY A 14 5.68 -9.75 -8.60
CA GLY A 14 5.51 -9.02 -7.33
C GLY A 14 4.51 -7.87 -7.49
N PRO A 15 3.96 -7.32 -6.39
CA PRO A 15 2.92 -6.28 -6.41
C PRO A 15 3.38 -4.93 -6.98
N LEU A 16 4.66 -4.78 -7.32
CA LEU A 16 5.27 -3.58 -7.86
C LEU A 16 5.70 -3.88 -9.30
N GLY A 17 4.73 -3.77 -10.20
CA GLY A 17 4.93 -3.92 -11.65
C GLY A 17 5.96 -2.91 -12.17
N ARG A 18 6.69 -3.30 -13.21
CA ARG A 18 7.84 -2.65 -13.85
C ARG A 18 7.65 -1.23 -14.43
N ASN A 19 6.63 -0.49 -14.02
CA ASN A 19 6.45 0.91 -14.36
C ASN A 19 5.91 1.60 -13.13
N GLY A 20 6.57 2.68 -12.71
CA GLY A 20 6.24 3.44 -11.52
C GLY A 20 4.83 4.03 -11.58
N LEU A 21 3.85 3.23 -11.16
CA LEU A 21 2.43 3.50 -11.22
C LEU A 21 1.79 2.85 -9.99
N ILE A 22 1.53 3.64 -8.95
CA ILE A 22 0.56 3.24 -7.94
C ILE A 22 -0.82 3.30 -8.61
N ALA A 23 -1.42 2.15 -8.92
CA ALA A 23 -2.74 2.09 -9.53
C ALA A 23 -3.82 2.42 -8.50
N ARG A 24 -4.39 3.63 -8.54
CA ARG A 24 -5.70 3.86 -7.90
C ARG A 24 -6.73 3.03 -8.63
N LYS A 25 -7.44 2.19 -7.88
CA LYS A 25 -8.57 1.43 -8.37
C LYS A 25 -9.71 2.41 -8.62
N ARG A 26 -9.98 2.75 -9.89
CA ARG A 26 -11.16 3.53 -10.29
C ARG A 26 -12.28 2.55 -10.67
N PRO A 27 -13.26 2.30 -9.78
CA PRO A 27 -14.35 1.42 -10.11
C PRO A 27 -15.27 2.07 -11.13
N THR A 28 -15.41 1.41 -12.26
CA THR A 28 -16.42 1.71 -13.28
C THR A 28 -17.54 0.68 -13.15
N LEU A 29 -18.77 1.16 -12.97
CA LEU A 29 -19.98 0.36 -12.99
C LEU A 29 -20.59 0.45 -14.38
N THR A 30 -20.88 -0.70 -14.98
CA THR A 30 -21.59 -0.78 -16.27
C THR A 30 -22.86 -1.60 -16.10
N TRP A 31 -23.97 -1.16 -16.68
CA TRP A 31 -25.23 -1.91 -16.62
C TRP A 31 -26.09 -1.65 -17.85
N LYS A 32 -27.09 -2.51 -18.02
CA LYS A 32 -28.12 -2.35 -19.05
C LYS A 32 -29.49 -2.56 -18.44
N ASP A 33 -30.40 -1.64 -18.68
CA ASP A 33 -31.78 -1.65 -18.20
C ASP A 33 -32.75 -1.24 -19.33
N ALA A 34 -34.01 -0.93 -18.98
CA ALA A 34 -35.02 -0.49 -19.95
C ALA A 34 -34.66 0.84 -20.64
N GLY A 35 -33.86 1.69 -19.98
CA GLY A 35 -33.37 2.97 -20.51
C GLY A 35 -32.15 2.83 -21.43
N GLY A 36 -31.53 1.64 -21.51
CA GLY A 36 -30.40 1.37 -22.39
C GLY A 36 -29.16 0.89 -21.64
N ALA A 37 -27.99 1.08 -22.25
CA ALA A 37 -26.70 0.74 -21.63
C ALA A 37 -26.07 1.99 -21.00
N HIS A 38 -25.51 1.81 -19.81
CA HIS A 38 -24.98 2.89 -18.98
C HIS A 38 -23.59 2.53 -18.44
N SER A 39 -22.80 3.56 -18.11
CA SER A 39 -21.49 3.44 -17.49
C SER A 39 -21.24 4.62 -16.57
N LEU A 40 -20.71 4.37 -15.37
CA LEU A 40 -20.38 5.41 -14.39
C LEU A 40 -19.11 5.06 -13.63
N VAL A 41 -18.20 6.01 -13.49
CA VAL A 41 -17.07 5.93 -12.55
C VAL A 41 -17.51 6.42 -11.19
N VAL A 42 -17.28 5.64 -10.13
CA VAL A 42 -17.58 6.05 -8.76
C VAL A 42 -16.33 6.67 -8.14
N GLU A 43 -16.41 7.96 -7.81
CA GLU A 43 -15.29 8.72 -7.24
C GLU A 43 -15.33 8.81 -5.72
N THR A 44 -16.53 8.81 -5.13
CA THR A 44 -16.75 8.86 -3.68
C THR A 44 -17.98 8.01 -3.32
N LEU A 45 -19.08 8.64 -2.89
CA LEU A 45 -20.35 8.00 -2.58
C LEU A 45 -21.36 8.22 -3.72
N ALA A 46 -22.03 7.15 -4.14
CA ALA A 46 -23.09 7.21 -5.13
C ALA A 46 -24.29 6.34 -4.70
N ARG A 47 -25.50 6.84 -4.92
CA ARG A 47 -26.74 6.10 -4.63
C ARG A 47 -27.26 5.39 -5.86
N ILE A 48 -27.78 4.19 -5.65
CA ILE A 48 -28.38 3.31 -6.64
C ILE A 48 -29.88 3.20 -6.38
N GLY A 49 -30.70 3.36 -7.42
CA GLY A 49 -32.13 3.08 -7.35
C GLY A 49 -32.92 3.62 -8.54
N SER A 50 -34.23 3.37 -8.53
CA SER A 50 -35.15 3.77 -9.60
C SER A 50 -35.64 5.22 -9.48
N ALA A 51 -35.25 5.96 -8.43
CA ALA A 51 -35.52 7.39 -8.39
C ALA A 51 -34.52 8.14 -9.29
N GLY A 52 -35.00 9.01 -10.18
CA GLY A 52 -34.14 9.82 -11.06
C GLY A 52 -33.14 10.76 -10.36
N ALA A 53 -33.21 10.89 -9.03
CA ALA A 53 -32.21 11.60 -8.23
C ALA A 53 -31.01 10.74 -7.83
N CYS A 54 -31.07 9.42 -8.05
CA CYS A 54 -29.94 8.52 -7.85
C CYS A 54 -28.90 8.76 -8.94
N VAL A 55 -27.65 8.94 -8.54
CA VAL A 55 -26.51 9.08 -9.46
C VAL A 55 -26.39 7.83 -10.35
N ILE A 56 -26.63 6.66 -9.77
CA ILE A 56 -26.77 5.40 -10.50
C ILE A 56 -28.26 5.12 -10.62
N HIS A 57 -28.87 5.69 -11.65
CA HIS A 57 -30.28 5.46 -11.95
C HIS A 57 -30.47 4.10 -12.64
N VAL A 58 -31.36 3.28 -12.08
CA VAL A 58 -31.70 1.97 -12.63
C VAL A 58 -33.16 2.00 -13.07
N ASP A 59 -33.41 1.96 -14.38
CA ASP A 59 -34.76 1.89 -14.95
C ASP A 59 -35.31 0.45 -14.87
N ASP A 60 -35.65 0.06 -13.64
CA ASP A 60 -36.14 -1.26 -13.29
C ASP A 60 -37.28 -1.14 -12.25
N PRO A 61 -38.50 -1.60 -12.57
CA PRO A 61 -39.64 -1.51 -11.66
C PRO A 61 -39.48 -2.37 -10.39
N THR A 62 -38.58 -3.34 -10.39
CA THR A 62 -38.25 -4.18 -9.24
C THR A 62 -37.15 -3.56 -8.37
N ALA A 63 -36.50 -2.48 -8.82
CA ALA A 63 -35.58 -1.71 -8.00
C ALA A 63 -36.34 -0.70 -7.13
N SER A 64 -36.02 -0.68 -5.83
CA SER A 64 -36.50 0.36 -4.91
C SER A 64 -35.98 1.74 -5.33
N ARG A 65 -36.73 2.78 -4.96
CA ARG A 65 -36.40 4.18 -5.29
C ARG A 65 -35.01 4.58 -4.78
N LEU A 66 -34.73 4.20 -3.52
CA LEU A 66 -33.41 4.20 -2.90
C LEU A 66 -33.13 2.74 -2.54
N HIS A 67 -32.25 2.08 -3.29
CA HIS A 67 -32.06 0.64 -3.16
C HIS A 67 -30.78 0.31 -2.41
N ALA A 68 -29.68 0.90 -2.85
CA ALA A 68 -28.37 0.71 -2.28
C ALA A 68 -27.55 1.99 -2.42
N GLU A 69 -26.42 2.04 -1.72
CA GLU A 69 -25.38 3.02 -1.95
C GLU A 69 -24.04 2.33 -2.10
N VAL A 70 -23.18 2.91 -2.92
CA VAL A 70 -21.78 2.51 -3.06
C VAL A 70 -20.89 3.63 -2.59
N GLU A 71 -19.79 3.28 -1.94
CA GLU A 71 -18.82 4.21 -1.39
C GLU A 71 -17.41 3.71 -1.68
N LEU A 72 -16.59 4.55 -2.29
CA LEU A 72 -15.17 4.29 -2.50
C LEU A 72 -14.41 4.67 -1.22
N LEU A 73 -13.87 3.65 -0.55
CA LEU A 73 -12.97 3.78 0.60
C LEU A 73 -11.53 3.44 0.19
N ASP A 74 -10.58 3.71 1.08
CA ASP A 74 -9.15 3.47 0.83
C ASP A 74 -8.84 2.01 0.47
N ASP A 75 -9.60 1.06 1.02
CA ASP A 75 -9.40 -0.35 0.77
C ASP A 75 -10.16 -0.85 -0.47
N GLY A 76 -11.22 -0.20 -0.93
CA GLY A 76 -11.97 -0.58 -2.14
C GLY A 76 -13.39 0.01 -2.22
N LEU A 77 -14.16 -0.45 -3.21
CA LEU A 77 -15.57 -0.07 -3.34
C LEU A 77 -16.44 -0.94 -2.42
N TRP A 78 -17.23 -0.29 -1.58
CA TRP A 78 -18.20 -0.93 -0.72
C TRP A 78 -19.61 -0.64 -1.22
N ILE A 79 -20.52 -1.58 -1.00
CA ILE A 79 -21.95 -1.42 -1.22
C ILE A 79 -22.70 -1.69 0.08
N ARG A 80 -23.78 -0.95 0.30
CA ARG A 80 -24.73 -1.14 1.39
C ARG A 80 -26.16 -1.10 0.85
N ASP A 81 -26.97 -2.08 1.23
CA ASP A 81 -28.41 -2.08 0.98
C ASP A 81 -29.11 -1.06 1.90
N LEU A 82 -30.10 -0.33 1.38
CA LEU A 82 -30.80 0.72 2.12
C LEU A 82 -32.19 0.29 2.60
N GLY A 83 -32.39 -1.02 2.84
CA GLY A 83 -33.69 -1.60 3.18
C GLY A 83 -34.55 -1.81 1.93
N SER A 84 -33.94 -2.28 0.86
CA SER A 84 -34.62 -2.51 -0.41
C SER A 84 -35.64 -3.65 -0.30
N LYS A 85 -36.69 -3.58 -1.12
CA LYS A 85 -37.76 -4.61 -1.12
C LYS A 85 -37.29 -5.99 -1.59
N ASN A 86 -36.36 -6.01 -2.54
CA ASN A 86 -35.93 -7.23 -3.23
C ASN A 86 -34.50 -7.66 -2.87
N GLY A 87 -33.83 -6.91 -2.00
CA GLY A 87 -32.45 -7.14 -1.61
C GLY A 87 -31.43 -6.72 -2.66
N THR A 88 -30.23 -6.42 -2.18
CA THR A 88 -29.03 -6.21 -2.99
C THR A 88 -28.17 -7.46 -2.96
N PHE A 89 -27.63 -7.86 -4.11
CA PHE A 89 -26.77 -9.04 -4.21
C PHE A 89 -25.41 -8.70 -4.79
N VAL A 90 -24.36 -9.33 -4.29
CA VAL A 90 -23.01 -9.29 -4.86
C VAL A 90 -22.60 -10.73 -5.17
N GLN A 91 -22.29 -11.03 -6.43
CA GLN A 91 -22.01 -12.39 -6.90
C GLN A 91 -23.11 -13.39 -6.46
N ASP A 92 -24.37 -12.99 -6.63
CA ASP A 92 -25.58 -13.73 -6.22
C ASP A 92 -25.75 -14.01 -4.72
N VAL A 93 -24.88 -13.47 -3.86
CA VAL A 93 -25.04 -13.51 -2.41
C VAL A 93 -25.82 -12.28 -1.95
N LEU A 94 -26.89 -12.47 -1.18
CA LEU A 94 -27.66 -11.38 -0.56
C LEU A 94 -26.79 -10.69 0.50
N ILE A 95 -26.72 -9.36 0.46
CA ILE A 95 -25.89 -8.57 1.39
C ILE A 95 -26.70 -7.49 2.09
N ASP A 96 -26.24 -7.13 3.30
CA ASP A 96 -26.56 -5.85 3.92
C ASP A 96 -25.45 -4.83 3.61
N ARG A 97 -24.19 -5.26 3.78
CA ARG A 97 -23.01 -4.51 3.38
C ARG A 97 -21.91 -5.47 2.90
N ALA A 98 -21.22 -5.12 1.83
CA ALA A 98 -20.11 -5.92 1.32
C ALA A 98 -19.12 -5.06 0.52
N ARG A 99 -17.88 -5.53 0.45
CA ARG A 99 -16.90 -5.02 -0.51
C ARG A 99 -17.15 -5.67 -1.86
N ILE A 100 -17.05 -4.90 -2.95
CA ILE A 100 -17.28 -5.40 -4.32
C ILE A 100 -15.95 -5.76 -4.98
N PRO A 101 -15.69 -7.04 -5.31
CA PRO A 101 -14.48 -7.46 -6.03
C PRO A 101 -14.43 -6.95 -7.47
N ASP A 102 -13.25 -7.03 -8.09
CA ASP A 102 -13.11 -6.76 -9.52
C ASP A 102 -13.84 -7.80 -10.36
N GLY A 103 -14.49 -7.36 -11.43
CA GLY A 103 -15.36 -8.16 -12.28
C GLY A 103 -16.67 -8.60 -11.62
N ALA A 104 -16.95 -8.19 -10.38
CA ALA A 104 -18.13 -8.68 -9.66
C ALA A 104 -19.43 -8.12 -10.24
N ALA A 105 -20.45 -8.98 -10.27
CA ALA A 105 -21.82 -8.64 -10.58
C ALA A 105 -22.55 -8.19 -9.31
N VAL A 106 -23.15 -7.00 -9.36
CA VAL A 106 -24.03 -6.43 -8.33
C VAL A 106 -25.44 -6.43 -8.88
N ARG A 107 -26.37 -7.14 -8.24
CA ARG A 107 -27.77 -7.18 -8.68
C ARG A 107 -28.64 -6.33 -7.77
N VAL A 108 -29.40 -5.43 -8.41
CA VAL A 108 -30.34 -4.49 -7.80
C VAL A 108 -31.66 -4.62 -8.54
N GLY A 109 -32.68 -5.16 -7.87
CA GLY A 109 -33.90 -5.62 -8.55
C GLY A 109 -33.59 -6.78 -9.51
N SER A 110 -33.92 -6.61 -10.79
CA SER A 110 -33.61 -7.53 -11.87
C SER A 110 -32.40 -7.08 -12.72
N THR A 111 -31.89 -5.88 -12.46
CA THR A 111 -30.74 -5.30 -13.17
C THR A 111 -29.44 -5.72 -12.51
N THR A 112 -28.49 -6.15 -13.34
CA THR A 112 -27.13 -6.48 -12.92
C THR A 112 -26.16 -5.41 -13.41
N LEU A 113 -25.42 -4.83 -12.46
CA LEU A 113 -24.31 -3.92 -12.67
C LEU A 113 -23.00 -4.71 -12.57
N THR A 114 -22.11 -4.57 -13.54
CA THR A 114 -20.78 -5.17 -13.51
C THR A 114 -19.76 -4.12 -13.09
N VAL A 115 -18.93 -4.45 -12.11
CA VAL A 115 -17.85 -3.58 -11.62
C VAL A 115 -16.54 -3.99 -12.26
N ALA A 116 -15.86 -3.04 -12.90
CA ALA A 116 -14.49 -3.19 -13.36
C ALA A 116 -13.61 -2.12 -12.70
N TYR A 117 -12.43 -2.51 -12.22
CA TYR A 117 -11.47 -1.55 -11.71
C TYR A 117 -10.44 -1.22 -12.78
N GLU A 118 -10.58 -0.05 -13.40
CA GLU A 118 -9.53 0.44 -14.29
C GLU A 118 -8.28 0.77 -13.48
N LYS A 119 -7.18 0.09 -13.80
CA LYS A 119 -5.84 0.50 -13.37
C LYS A 119 -5.46 1.69 -14.24
N VAL A 120 -5.83 2.90 -13.84
CA VAL A 120 -5.36 4.10 -14.52
C VAL A 120 -3.92 4.35 -14.08
N PRO A 121 -2.94 4.35 -14.99
CA PRO A 121 -1.60 4.84 -14.73
C PRO A 121 -1.71 6.29 -14.25
N MET A 122 -1.51 6.54 -12.96
CA MET A 122 -1.36 7.92 -12.49
C MET A 122 0.10 8.29 -12.76
N PRO A 123 0.40 9.40 -13.45
CA PRO A 123 1.77 9.87 -13.53
C PRO A 123 2.27 10.11 -12.11
N VAL A 124 3.17 9.26 -11.64
CA VAL A 124 3.90 9.50 -10.41
C VAL A 124 5.03 10.46 -10.79
N ASP A 125 5.11 11.59 -10.10
CA ASP A 125 6.27 12.47 -10.23
C ASP A 125 7.49 11.62 -9.88
N LEU A 126 8.36 11.38 -10.86
CA LEU A 126 9.59 10.63 -10.67
C LEU A 126 10.69 11.59 -10.25
N TRP A 127 11.55 11.15 -9.34
CA TRP A 127 12.77 11.89 -9.03
C TRP A 127 13.55 12.16 -10.32
N PRO A 128 14.01 13.38 -10.61
CA PRO A 128 14.54 13.73 -11.94
C PRO A 128 15.83 12.98 -12.30
N GLU A 129 16.64 12.64 -11.29
CA GLU A 129 17.95 12.03 -11.43
C GLU A 129 17.89 10.50 -11.27
N ASP A 130 18.92 9.80 -11.74
CA ASP A 130 19.09 8.36 -11.62
C ASP A 130 19.74 7.93 -10.28
N HIS A 131 19.91 8.88 -9.37
CA HIS A 131 20.48 8.67 -8.05
C HIS A 131 19.80 9.57 -7.00
N PHE A 132 19.94 9.18 -5.74
CA PHE A 132 19.51 9.95 -4.58
C PHE A 132 20.41 9.60 -3.39
N HIS A 133 21.26 10.54 -2.98
CA HIS A 133 22.40 10.26 -2.10
C HIS A 133 23.25 9.09 -2.65
N GLU A 134 23.49 8.05 -1.86
CA GLU A 134 24.27 6.86 -2.27
C GLU A 134 23.43 5.83 -3.05
N LEU A 135 22.12 6.02 -3.15
CA LEU A 135 21.27 5.13 -3.95
C LEU A 135 21.47 5.40 -5.43
N ILE A 136 21.75 4.35 -6.19
CA ILE A 136 21.95 4.39 -7.64
C ILE A 136 20.90 3.51 -8.32
N GLY A 137 20.24 4.04 -9.35
CA GLY A 137 19.23 3.33 -10.12
C GLY A 137 18.30 4.27 -10.89
N GLY A 138 18.34 4.18 -12.23
CA GLY A 138 17.49 4.99 -13.11
C GLY A 138 16.12 4.39 -13.42
N SER A 139 15.77 3.24 -12.84
CA SER A 139 14.48 2.60 -13.10
C SER A 139 13.33 3.44 -12.51
N PRO A 140 12.12 3.41 -13.10
CA PRO A 140 10.97 4.11 -12.55
C PRO A 140 10.72 3.79 -11.07
N ALA A 141 10.79 2.52 -10.68
CA ALA A 141 10.58 2.08 -9.29
C ALA A 141 11.61 2.69 -8.32
N MET A 142 12.88 2.81 -8.71
CA MET A 142 13.90 3.47 -7.90
C MET A 142 13.65 4.97 -7.80
N ARG A 143 13.27 5.62 -8.90
CA ARG A 143 12.96 7.05 -8.92
C ARG A 143 11.70 7.40 -8.14
N GLU A 144 10.75 6.47 -8.01
CA GLU A 144 9.63 6.58 -7.07
C GLU A 144 10.08 6.40 -5.61
N LEU A 145 10.96 5.43 -5.34
CA LEU A 145 11.53 5.24 -4.01
C LEU A 145 12.22 6.52 -3.53
N TYR A 146 12.97 7.20 -4.40
CA TYR A 146 13.61 8.49 -4.08
C TYR A 146 12.59 9.57 -3.72
N MET A 147 11.45 9.61 -4.41
CA MET A 147 10.35 10.53 -4.10
C MET A 147 9.69 10.21 -2.76
N LEU A 148 9.50 8.92 -2.44
CA LEU A 148 9.02 8.52 -1.12
C LEU A 148 10.01 8.92 -0.03
N VAL A 149 11.30 8.56 -0.19
CA VAL A 149 12.34 8.90 0.79
C VAL A 149 12.40 10.41 1.02
N SER A 150 12.48 11.22 -0.03
CA SER A 150 12.54 12.69 0.08
C SER A 150 11.29 13.30 0.76
N LYS A 151 10.11 12.69 0.58
CA LYS A 151 8.86 13.16 1.19
C LYS A 151 8.74 12.78 2.67
N PHE A 152 9.17 11.58 3.04
CA PHE A 152 8.99 11.04 4.39
C PHE A 152 10.18 11.32 5.32
N ALA A 153 11.40 11.46 4.80
CA ALA A 153 12.59 11.73 5.60
C ALA A 153 12.46 12.97 6.51
N PRO A 154 11.78 14.07 6.11
CA PRO A 154 11.60 15.22 6.99
C PRO A 154 10.63 15.02 8.16
N LEU A 155 9.84 13.94 8.14
CA LEU A 155 8.81 13.69 9.14
C LEU A 155 9.40 13.01 10.40
N PRO A 156 8.77 13.20 11.58
CA PRO A 156 9.24 12.60 12.82
C PRO A 156 8.93 11.10 12.93
N ASP A 157 8.04 10.57 12.09
CA ASP A 157 7.52 9.20 12.12
C ASP A 157 8.57 8.09 11.94
N THR A 158 8.27 6.90 12.45
CA THR A 158 9.07 5.68 12.25
C THR A 158 8.85 5.12 10.85
N VAL A 159 9.93 4.69 10.19
CA VAL A 159 9.89 4.09 8.84
C VAL A 159 10.24 2.61 8.91
N LEU A 160 9.41 1.77 8.29
CA LEU A 160 9.70 0.36 8.03
C LEU A 160 10.19 0.19 6.60
N ILE A 161 11.39 -0.39 6.43
CA ILE A 161 11.98 -0.67 5.12
C ILE A 161 11.87 -2.17 4.85
N GLN A 162 11.24 -2.54 3.74
CA GLN A 162 11.07 -3.94 3.34
C GLN A 162 11.72 -4.22 1.99
N GLY A 163 12.25 -5.43 1.84
CA GLY A 163 12.92 -5.87 0.63
C GLY A 163 13.68 -7.17 0.87
N GLU A 164 13.99 -7.88 -0.20
CA GLU A 164 14.79 -9.11 -0.14
C GLU A 164 16.21 -8.84 0.40
N THR A 165 16.92 -9.90 0.81
CA THR A 165 18.32 -9.78 1.23
C THR A 165 19.17 -9.25 0.07
N GLY A 166 20.01 -8.26 0.35
CA GLY A 166 20.91 -7.68 -0.66
C GLY A 166 20.29 -6.61 -1.57
N THR A 167 19.04 -6.17 -1.34
CA THR A 167 18.42 -5.07 -2.12
C THR A 167 18.85 -3.66 -1.70
N GLY A 168 19.84 -3.54 -0.81
CA GLY A 168 20.37 -2.24 -0.37
C GLY A 168 19.49 -1.49 0.64
N LYS A 169 18.76 -2.19 1.52
CA LYS A 169 17.92 -1.56 2.56
C LYS A 169 18.70 -0.61 3.48
N GLU A 170 19.95 -0.95 3.81
CA GLU A 170 20.87 -0.08 4.54
C GLU A 170 21.11 1.26 3.84
N LEU A 171 21.30 1.25 2.51
CA LEU A 171 21.47 2.46 1.72
C LEU A 171 20.20 3.33 1.75
N VAL A 172 19.02 2.69 1.80
CA VAL A 172 17.75 3.41 1.93
C VAL A 172 17.63 4.05 3.32
N ALA A 173 18.01 3.34 4.38
CA ALA A 173 18.03 3.89 5.74
C ALA A 173 18.99 5.09 5.84
N ASN A 174 20.18 4.98 5.25
CA ASN A 174 21.15 6.07 5.16
C ASN A 174 20.57 7.26 4.40
N ALA A 175 19.92 7.03 3.24
CA ALA A 175 19.31 8.08 2.46
C ALA A 175 18.18 8.80 3.23
N ILE A 176 17.37 8.08 4.00
CA ILE A 176 16.35 8.67 4.89
C ILE A 176 17.02 9.56 5.95
N HIS A 177 18.07 9.07 6.61
CA HIS A 177 18.79 9.85 7.61
C HIS A 177 19.36 11.14 7.02
N GLN A 178 20.05 11.04 5.88
CA GLN A 178 20.67 12.18 5.19
C GLN A 178 19.67 13.22 4.66
N ALA A 179 18.48 12.77 4.25
CA ALA A 179 17.41 13.65 3.78
C ALA A 179 16.54 14.24 4.91
N SER A 180 16.85 13.93 6.18
CA SER A 180 16.06 14.36 7.34
C SER A 180 16.68 15.55 8.08
N PRO A 181 15.91 16.26 8.93
CA PRO A 181 16.43 17.23 9.90
C PRO A 181 17.47 16.65 10.88
N ARG A 182 17.59 15.31 10.96
CA ARG A 182 18.49 14.58 11.85
C ARG A 182 19.84 14.25 11.19
N ALA A 183 20.09 14.65 9.94
CA ALA A 183 21.29 14.31 9.18
C ALA A 183 22.62 14.75 9.83
N ALA A 184 22.59 15.76 10.70
CA ALA A 184 23.77 16.20 11.46
C ALA A 184 23.98 15.41 12.77
N GLY A 185 22.99 14.62 13.19
CA GLY A 185 23.03 13.77 14.36
C GLY A 185 23.64 12.38 14.06
N PRO A 186 23.85 11.56 15.09
CA PRO A 186 24.40 10.21 14.90
C PRO A 186 23.39 9.29 14.18
N MET A 187 23.88 8.45 13.27
CA MET A 187 23.13 7.29 12.79
C MET A 187 23.71 6.04 13.47
N ILE A 188 22.94 5.44 14.36
CA ILE A 188 23.32 4.21 15.07
C ILE A 188 22.60 3.04 14.43
N VAL A 189 23.35 2.03 14.02
CA VAL A 189 22.81 0.80 13.44
C VAL A 189 22.90 -0.30 14.49
N VAL A 190 21.81 -1.04 14.67
CA VAL A 190 21.73 -2.22 15.54
C VAL A 190 21.25 -3.39 14.70
N ASP A 191 22.08 -4.42 14.62
CA ASP A 191 21.74 -5.69 13.97
C ASP A 191 20.96 -6.57 14.96
N CYS A 192 19.69 -6.82 14.66
CA CYS A 192 18.82 -7.61 15.53
C CYS A 192 18.87 -9.12 15.23
N GLY A 193 19.55 -9.56 14.17
CA GLY A 193 19.49 -10.95 13.70
C GLY A 193 20.41 -11.92 14.44
N SER A 194 21.41 -11.42 15.17
CA SER A 194 22.50 -12.23 15.74
C SER A 194 22.57 -12.27 17.27
N ALA A 195 21.70 -11.53 17.97
CA ALA A 195 21.72 -11.39 19.43
C ALA A 195 20.68 -12.28 20.13
N THR A 196 21.01 -12.78 21.33
CA THR A 196 20.00 -13.26 22.27
C THR A 196 19.21 -12.08 22.82
N ASP A 197 17.97 -12.29 23.28
CA ASP A 197 17.11 -11.23 23.85
C ASP A 197 17.85 -10.36 24.88
N GLU A 198 18.60 -10.99 25.79
CA GLU A 198 19.39 -10.32 26.84
C GLU A 198 20.51 -9.44 26.27
N LEU A 199 21.16 -9.87 25.19
CA LEU A 199 22.22 -9.10 24.52
C LEU A 199 21.62 -7.93 23.73
N LEU A 200 20.47 -8.14 23.07
CA LEU A 200 19.76 -7.10 22.34
C LEU A 200 19.23 -6.00 23.29
N GLU A 201 18.64 -6.39 24.42
CA GLU A 201 18.22 -5.43 25.46
C GLU A 201 19.41 -4.62 25.99
N SER A 202 20.52 -5.31 26.30
CA SER A 202 21.76 -4.66 26.72
C SER A 202 22.35 -3.74 25.64
N GLU A 203 22.18 -4.05 24.36
CA GLU A 203 22.63 -3.20 23.26
C GLU A 203 21.75 -1.97 23.09
N LEU A 204 20.42 -2.12 23.13
CA LEU A 204 19.48 -1.02 22.97
C LEU A 204 19.48 -0.06 24.16
N PHE A 205 19.48 -0.60 25.38
CA PHE A 205 19.27 0.17 26.61
C PHE A 205 20.53 0.31 27.46
N GLY A 206 21.61 -0.39 27.10
CA GLY A 206 22.82 -0.40 27.89
C GLY A 206 22.71 -1.34 29.09
N HIS A 207 23.79 -1.42 29.87
CA HIS A 207 23.81 -2.20 31.10
C HIS A 207 24.77 -1.60 32.13
N VAL A 208 24.50 -1.90 33.40
CA VAL A 208 25.43 -1.67 34.50
C VAL A 208 26.35 -2.87 34.68
N ARG A 209 27.50 -2.66 35.33
CA ARG A 209 28.43 -3.74 35.66
C ARG A 209 27.70 -4.84 36.46
N GLY A 210 27.85 -6.10 36.01
CA GLY A 210 27.26 -7.26 36.67
C GLY A 210 25.81 -7.58 36.30
N ALA A 211 25.24 -6.94 35.28
CA ALA A 211 23.87 -7.24 34.82
C ALA A 211 23.70 -8.66 34.26
N PHE A 212 24.75 -9.26 33.68
CA PHE A 212 24.80 -10.64 33.18
C PHE A 212 26.24 -11.19 33.20
N THR A 213 26.42 -12.48 32.92
CA THR A 213 27.74 -13.12 32.85
C THR A 213 28.58 -12.52 31.71
N GLY A 214 29.63 -11.78 32.05
CA GLY A 214 30.48 -11.05 31.09
C GLY A 214 30.28 -9.53 31.08
N ALA A 215 29.35 -8.98 31.88
CA ALA A 215 29.13 -7.55 32.04
C ALA A 215 30.22 -6.87 32.92
N ASP A 216 31.46 -6.87 32.44
CA ASP A 216 32.64 -6.40 33.19
C ASP A 216 32.67 -4.88 33.40
N ARG A 217 31.99 -4.11 32.52
CA ARG A 217 31.95 -2.64 32.54
C ARG A 217 30.56 -2.13 32.16
N PRO A 218 30.12 -0.98 32.68
CA PRO A 218 28.88 -0.35 32.23
C PRO A 218 29.01 0.15 30.79
N ARG A 219 27.91 0.09 30.02
CA ARG A 219 27.82 0.54 28.62
C ARG A 219 26.52 1.30 28.41
N ALA A 220 26.59 2.46 27.75
CA ALA A 220 25.41 3.21 27.31
C ALA A 220 24.73 2.49 26.13
N GLY A 221 23.40 2.58 26.07
CA GLY A 221 22.60 1.92 25.04
C GLY A 221 22.61 2.65 23.69
N SER A 222 22.33 1.92 22.62
CA SER A 222 22.22 2.46 21.26
C SER A 222 21.12 3.50 21.12
N VAL A 223 20.02 3.41 21.90
CA VAL A 223 18.96 4.42 21.94
C VAL A 223 19.48 5.76 22.45
N GLU A 224 20.28 5.74 23.52
CA GLU A 224 20.92 6.94 24.08
C GLU A 224 21.97 7.49 23.10
N ALA A 225 22.78 6.62 22.50
CA ALA A 225 23.79 7.01 21.51
C ALA A 225 23.18 7.64 20.25
N ALA A 226 21.93 7.28 19.90
CA ALA A 226 21.20 7.82 18.76
C ALA A 226 20.46 9.13 19.07
N ALA A 227 20.57 9.67 20.29
CA ALA A 227 19.86 10.87 20.68
C ALA A 227 20.17 12.06 19.75
N GLY A 228 19.12 12.70 19.24
CA GLY A 228 19.23 13.78 18.25
C GLY A 228 19.53 13.32 16.82
N GLY A 229 19.64 12.02 16.59
CA GLY A 229 19.93 11.39 15.30
C GLY A 229 18.91 10.31 14.92
N THR A 230 19.38 9.21 14.33
CA THR A 230 18.57 8.09 13.86
C THR A 230 19.08 6.78 14.45
N LEU A 231 18.16 5.96 14.98
CA LEU A 231 18.42 4.55 15.30
C LEU A 231 17.84 3.69 14.17
N PHE A 232 18.70 2.95 13.48
CA PHE A 232 18.31 1.98 12.46
C PHE A 232 18.44 0.58 13.04
N LEU A 233 17.34 -0.16 13.00
CA LEU A 233 17.28 -1.54 13.47
C LEU A 233 17.22 -2.45 12.24
N ASP A 234 18.29 -3.18 11.99
CA ASP A 234 18.39 -4.11 10.87
C ASP A 234 17.97 -5.52 11.28
N GLU A 235 17.51 -6.30 10.32
CA GLU A 235 17.04 -7.69 10.51
C GLU A 235 15.91 -7.85 11.55
N ILE A 236 15.03 -6.84 11.67
CA ILE A 236 13.76 -7.00 12.41
C ILE A 236 12.80 -7.87 11.59
N GLY A 237 12.60 -9.12 11.99
CA GLY A 237 11.67 -10.06 11.34
C GLY A 237 11.55 -11.42 12.00
#